data_AF-A0A7V9KI64-F1
#
_entry.id   AF-A0A7V9KI64-F1
#
_cell.length_a   1.000
_cell.length_b   1.000
_cell.length_c   1.000
_cell.angle_alpha   90.00
_cell.angle_beta   90.00
_cell.angle_gamma   90.00
#
_symmetry.space_group_name_H-M   'P 1'
#
loop_
_entity.id
_entity.type
_entity.pdbx_description
1 polymer ?
#
loop_
_entity_poly.entity_id
_entity_poly.type
_entity_poly.pdbx_seq_one_letter_code
_entity_poly.pdbx_strand_id
1 'polypeptide(L)'
;YEPGLPEDQVELLRNAASEPYMLVSPFEGLPSPVVASSWNHQLQFDSADDERLDRFIRAFRQGPDTPEPGASCFGGVGTPE
;
A
#
# COMPACT_ATOMS: atom_id res chain seq x y z
N TYR A 1 5.52 -3.34 4.18
CA TYR A 1 6.96 -3.23 3.88
C TYR A 1 7.74 -3.98 4.96
N GLU A 2 8.94 -4.46 4.68
CA GLU A 2 9.73 -5.14 5.70
C GLU A 2 10.21 -4.15 6.78
N PRO A 3 10.20 -4.50 8.08
CA PRO A 3 10.58 -3.56 9.15
C PRO A 3 11.99 -2.97 9.04
N GLY A 4 12.90 -3.64 8.33
CA GLY A 4 14.27 -3.18 8.09
C GLY A 4 14.44 -2.23 6.90
N LEU A 5 13.35 -1.80 6.25
CA LEU A 5 13.41 -0.88 5.11
C LEU A 5 14.01 0.48 5.54
N PRO A 6 14.90 1.09 4.73
CA PRO A 6 15.47 2.41 5.02
C PRO A 6 14.40 3.49 5.27
N GLU A 7 14.68 4.44 6.16
CA GLU A 7 13.71 5.45 6.62
C GLU A 7 13.19 6.34 5.49
N ASP A 8 14.07 6.75 4.57
CA ASP A 8 13.71 7.52 3.36
C ASP A 8 12.71 6.77 2.48
N GLN A 9 12.85 5.45 2.36
CA GLN A 9 11.89 4.62 1.63
C GLN A 9 10.58 4.42 2.39
N VAL A 10 10.63 4.31 3.72
CA VAL A 10 9.42 4.28 4.56
C VAL A 10 8.64 5.58 4.40
N GLU A 11 9.31 6.74 4.36
CA GLU A 11 8.69 8.04 4.11
C GLU A 11 7.98 8.09 2.76
N LEU A 12 8.60 7.57 1.69
CA LEU A 12 7.94 7.46 0.38
C LEU A 12 6.62 6.68 0.45
N LEU A 13 6.61 5.54 1.15
CA LEU A 13 5.40 4.73 1.31
C LEU A 13 4.33 5.43 2.17
N ARG A 14 4.75 6.15 3.22
CA ARG A 14 3.84 6.95 4.06
C ARG A 14 3.23 8.11 3.28
N ASN A 15 4.03 8.80 2.47
CA ASN A 15 3.55 9.87 1.60
C ASN A 15 2.55 9.32 0.58
N ALA A 16 2.82 8.18 -0.04
CA ALA A 16 1.87 7.52 -0.92
C ALA A 16 0.56 7.21 -0.17
N ALA A 17 0.63 6.60 1.02
CA ALA A 17 -0.54 6.23 1.82
C ALA A 17 -1.29 7.40 2.48
N SER A 18 -0.83 8.66 2.33
CA SER A 18 -1.57 9.83 2.81
C SER A 18 -2.86 10.08 2.03
N GLU A 19 -2.95 9.55 0.82
CA GLU A 19 -4.13 9.60 -0.02
C GLU A 19 -5.21 8.60 0.46
N PRO A 20 -6.51 8.91 0.30
CA PRO A 20 -7.59 8.00 0.66
C PRO A 20 -7.48 6.64 -0.04
N TYR A 21 -8.07 5.61 0.59
CA TYR A 21 -8.14 4.23 0.08
C TYR A 21 -6.79 3.50 0.01
N MET A 22 -5.81 3.95 0.79
CA MET A 22 -4.53 3.28 0.95
C MET A 22 -4.15 3.11 2.41
N LEU A 23 -3.41 2.04 2.67
CA LEU A 23 -2.83 1.73 3.96
C LEU A 23 -1.40 1.26 3.74
N VAL A 24 -0.52 1.60 4.67
CA VAL A 24 0.86 1.13 4.70
C VAL A 24 1.17 0.63 6.10
N SER A 25 1.74 -0.57 6.20
CA SER A 25 2.16 -1.16 7.47
C SER A 25 3.47 -1.93 7.33
N PRO A 26 4.29 -1.97 8.39
CA PRO A 26 5.40 -2.90 8.48
C PRO A 26 4.86 -4.33 8.65
N PHE A 27 5.48 -5.30 7.99
CA PHE A 27 5.13 -6.71 8.11
C PHE A 27 6.39 -7.58 7.99
N GLU A 28 6.61 -8.44 8.98
CA GLU A 28 7.76 -9.35 9.01
C GLU A 28 7.59 -10.53 8.04
N GLY A 29 8.68 -10.95 7.40
CA GLY A 29 8.69 -12.12 6.53
C GLY A 29 8.03 -11.89 5.17
N LEU A 30 8.04 -10.66 4.66
CA LEU A 30 7.64 -10.42 3.28
C LEU A 30 8.66 -11.06 2.32
N PRO A 31 8.22 -11.54 1.15
CA PRO A 31 9.12 -12.12 0.15
C PRO A 31 10.00 -11.06 -0.57
N SER A 32 9.75 -9.77 -0.34
CA SER A 32 10.51 -8.64 -0.87
C SER A 32 10.44 -7.42 0.07
N PRO A 33 11.37 -6.46 -0.04
CA PRO A 33 11.39 -5.26 0.82
C PRO A 33 10.06 -4.50 0.85
N VAL A 34 9.39 -4.38 -0.30
CA VAL A 34 8.07 -3.79 -0.43
C VAL A 34 7.15 -4.75 -1.19
N VAL A 35 5.94 -4.95 -0.67
CA VAL A 35 4.86 -5.69 -1.34
C VAL A 35 3.65 -4.79 -1.41
N ALA A 36 3.10 -4.59 -2.61
CA ALA A 36 1.83 -3.90 -2.81
C ALA A 36 0.75 -4.93 -3.13
N SER A 37 -0.39 -4.81 -2.46
CA SER A 37 -1.54 -5.70 -2.66
C SER A 37 -2.80 -4.87 -2.90
N SER A 38 -3.63 -5.30 -3.84
CA SER A 38 -4.99 -4.82 -4.06
C SER A 38 -5.79 -5.97 -4.66
N TRP A 39 -7.00 -6.24 -4.18
CA TRP A 39 -7.95 -7.24 -4.69
C TRP A 39 -7.42 -8.23 -5.74
N ASN A 40 -6.97 -9.41 -5.30
CA ASN A 40 -6.45 -10.48 -6.19
C ASN A 40 -5.18 -10.11 -7.01
N HIS A 41 -4.59 -8.95 -6.77
CA HIS A 41 -3.31 -8.50 -7.32
C HIS A 41 -2.29 -8.31 -6.18
N GLN A 42 -1.09 -8.83 -6.40
CA GLN A 42 0.04 -8.61 -5.50
C GLN A 42 1.31 -8.52 -6.33
N LEU A 43 2.10 -7.47 -6.08
CA LEU A 43 3.40 -7.26 -6.71
C LEU A 43 4.48 -7.04 -5.65
N GLN A 44 5.68 -7.52 -5.97
CA GLN A 44 6.88 -7.44 -5.16
C GLN A 44 7.82 -6.39 -5.76
N PHE A 45 8.42 -5.58 -4.91
CA PHE A 45 9.33 -4.51 -5.29
C PHE A 45 10.56 -4.53 -4.39
N ASP A 46 11.70 -4.22 -5.00
CA ASP A 46 12.99 -4.12 -4.31
C ASP A 46 13.12 -2.77 -3.56
N SER A 47 12.32 -1.77 -3.95
CA SER A 47 12.33 -0.43 -3.36
C SER A 47 10.99 0.30 -3.48
N ALA A 48 10.80 1.32 -2.64
CA ALA A 48 9.65 2.21 -2.60
C ALA A 48 9.66 3.31 -3.67
N ASP A 49 10.81 3.57 -4.29
CA ASP A 49 10.97 4.53 -5.40
C ASP A 49 10.80 3.90 -6.78
N ASP A 50 10.52 2.59 -6.85
CA ASP A 50 10.27 1.90 -8.11
C ASP A 50 9.03 2.47 -8.83
N GLU A 51 9.21 2.99 -10.04
CA GLU A 51 8.13 3.56 -10.86
C GLU A 51 6.97 2.58 -11.13
N ARG A 52 7.20 1.26 -11.02
CA ARG A 52 6.16 0.24 -11.11
C ARG A 52 5.20 0.29 -9.93
N LEU A 53 5.65 0.70 -8.74
CA LEU A 53 4.81 0.81 -7.54
C LEU A 53 3.77 1.91 -7.73
N ASP A 54 4.19 3.08 -8.19
CA ASP A 54 3.31 4.21 -8.47
C ASP A 54 2.31 3.89 -9.60
N ARG A 55 2.73 3.14 -10.63
CA ARG A 55 1.81 2.60 -11.64
C ARG A 55 0.77 1.64 -11.07
N PHE A 56 1.18 0.75 -10.16
CA PHE A 56 0.28 -0.17 -9.48
C PHE A 56 -0.78 0.59 -8.66
N ILE A 57 -0.34 1.57 -7.86
CA ILE A 57 -1.24 2.40 -7.05
C ILE A 57 -2.29 3.09 -7.92
N ARG A 58 -1.87 3.75 -9.01
CA ARG A 58 -2.80 4.43 -9.93
C ARG A 58 -3.80 3.47 -10.57
N ALA A 59 -3.36 2.27 -10.93
CA ALA A 59 -4.23 1.28 -11.56
C ALA A 59 -5.29 0.71 -10.60
N PHE A 60 -4.94 0.53 -9.32
CA PHE A 60 -5.72 -0.32 -8.41
C PHE A 60 -6.32 0.36 -7.17
N ARG A 61 -5.98 1.63 -6.86
CA ARG A 61 -6.52 2.34 -5.66
C ARG A 61 -8.05 2.47 -5.68
N GLN A 62 -8.63 2.62 -6.86
CA GLN A 62 -10.07 2.66 -7.14
C GLN A 62 -10.28 2.14 -8.57
N GLY A 63 -9.63 1.03 -8.89
CA GLY A 63 -9.64 0.44 -10.22
C GLY A 63 -10.97 -0.24 -10.55
N PRO A 64 -11.19 -0.65 -11.80
CA PRO A 64 -12.40 -1.39 -12.20
C PRO A 64 -12.57 -2.72 -11.46
N ASP A 65 -11.47 -3.30 -10.96
CA ASP A 65 -11.47 -4.57 -10.22
C ASP A 65 -11.68 -4.38 -8.71
N THR A 66 -11.82 -3.14 -8.22
CA THR A 66 -12.17 -2.83 -6.83
C THR A 66 -13.64 -3.24 -6.58
N PRO A 67 -13.95 -4.17 -5.66
CA PRO A 67 -15.32 -4.66 -5.42
C PRO A 67 -16.29 -3.57 -4.94
N GLU A 68 -15.79 -2.58 -4.20
CA GLU A 68 -16.60 -1.51 -3.60
C GLU A 68 -16.02 -0.12 -3.92
N PRO A 69 -16.07 0.34 -5.18
CA PRO A 69 -15.48 1.62 -5.56
C PRO A 69 -16.17 2.78 -4.82
N GLY A 70 -15.36 3.64 -4.20
CA GLY A 70 -15.84 4.81 -3.46
C GLY A 70 -16.47 4.54 -2.08
N ALA A 71 -16.52 3.29 -1.61
CA ALA A 71 -16.99 2.99 -0.25
C ALA A 71 -16.07 3.63 0.80
N SER A 72 -16.67 4.26 1.82
CA SER A 72 -15.92 5.02 2.82
C SER A 72 -15.00 4.14 3.66
N CYS A 73 -13.72 4.53 3.77
CA CYS A 73 -12.79 3.97 4.76
C CYS A 73 -12.92 4.62 6.15
N PHE A 74 -13.78 5.63 6.32
CA PHE A 74 -13.94 6.42 7.54
C PHE A 74 -15.22 6.06 8.27
N GLY A 75 -15.24 6.26 9.59
CA GLY A 75 -16.42 6.04 10.45
C GLY A 75 -16.56 4.61 10.97
N GLY A 76 -15.52 3.79 10.88
CA GLY A 76 -15.48 2.47 11.51
C GLY A 76 -15.59 2.55 13.03
N VAL A 77 -16.16 1.50 13.64
CA VAL A 77 -16.24 1.34 15.10
C VAL A 77 -15.07 0.47 15.58
N GLY A 78 -14.24 0.99 16.49
CA GLY A 78 -13.08 0.31 17.07
C GLY A 78 -11.86 1.22 17.22
N THR A 79 -10.92 0.84 18.09
CA THR A 79 -9.61 1.50 18.23
C THR A 79 -8.59 0.67 17.44
N PRO A 80 -7.96 1.21 16.38
CA PRO A 80 -6.83 0.55 15.75
C PRO A 80 -5.69 0.47 16.76
N GLU A 81 -5.10 -0.71 16.91
CA GLU A 81 -3.89 -0.91 17.74
C GLU A 81 -2.64 -0.29 17.10
#